data_AF-A0AAD7JLN2-F1
#
_entry.id   AF-A0AAD7JLN2-F1
#
_cell.length_a   1.000
_cell.length_b   1.000
_cell.length_c   1.000
_cell.angle_alpha   90.00
_cell.angle_beta   90.00
_cell.angle_gamma   90.00
#
_symmetry.space_group_name_H-M   'P 1'
#
loop_
_entity.id
_entity.type
_entity.pdbx_description
1 polymer ?
#
loop_
_entity_poly.entity_id
_entity_poly.type
_entity_poly.pdbx_seq_one_letter_code
_entity_poly.pdbx_strand_id
1 'polypeptide(L)'
;MRQMVEKAETKCAWFRQFREWVEGVVGFLDEKYPLLEKLEEEHASLLQERFDMIRERRKAEDEDDLCIFMGVTRPQEAEKLMSSGASFQKQLLLSAEGRVSHAISDQKTEKDFDDEEGYSTDLSLPPSDVSSYRSAISSLAECAGQVLSDVKAEEIRDPDKEWWTAWREQYAESHYVGAWGGLSVWEFWVRLEIVGWDFARGSYNYSPPNGDELGPDGDLVGSMISTATIPRICKLVEGGAFDAYSDVDVRRVIDLAEEVEASVEPGHPKFLVLLKSVLS
;
A
#
# COMPACT_ATOMS: atom_id res chain seq x y z
N MET A 1 -11.42 -40.85 -37.69
CA MET A 1 -12.48 -39.81 -37.59
C MET A 1 -13.26 -39.87 -36.28
N ARG A 2 -13.91 -40.98 -35.89
CA ARG A 2 -14.65 -41.07 -34.60
C ARG A 2 -13.87 -40.60 -33.35
N GLN A 3 -12.64 -41.08 -33.17
CA GLN A 3 -11.80 -40.68 -32.03
C GLN A 3 -11.40 -39.19 -32.01
N MET A 4 -11.35 -38.52 -33.18
CA MET A 4 -11.11 -37.07 -33.24
C MET A 4 -12.37 -36.29 -32.86
N VAL A 5 -13.54 -36.79 -33.25
CA VAL A 5 -14.84 -36.19 -32.91
C VAL A 5 -15.12 -36.35 -31.42
N GLU A 6 -14.91 -37.53 -30.84
CA GLU A 6 -15.06 -37.76 -29.39
C GLU A 6 -14.14 -36.85 -28.56
N LYS A 7 -12.86 -36.72 -28.95
CA LYS A 7 -11.93 -35.80 -28.29
C LYS A 7 -12.36 -34.32 -28.41
N ALA A 8 -12.95 -33.93 -29.54
CA ALA A 8 -13.46 -32.57 -29.72
C ALA A 8 -14.74 -32.33 -28.88
N GLU A 9 -15.64 -33.31 -28.79
CA GLU A 9 -16.84 -33.23 -27.96
C GLU A 9 -16.52 -33.12 -26.47
N THR A 10 -15.54 -33.91 -25.97
CA THR A 10 -15.09 -33.80 -24.57
C THR A 10 -14.49 -32.43 -24.28
N LYS A 11 -13.67 -31.89 -25.18
CA LYS A 11 -13.12 -30.52 -25.04
C LYS A 11 -14.22 -29.47 -25.03
N CYS A 12 -15.18 -29.55 -25.96
CA CYS A 12 -16.30 -28.60 -26.02
C CYS A 12 -17.20 -28.68 -24.77
N ALA A 13 -17.44 -29.88 -24.24
CA ALA A 13 -18.18 -30.07 -23.00
C ALA A 13 -17.45 -29.44 -21.81
N TRP A 14 -16.13 -29.62 -21.72
CA TRP A 14 -15.30 -29.01 -20.69
C TRP A 14 -15.31 -27.47 -20.77
N PHE A 15 -15.10 -26.90 -21.96
CA PHE A 15 -15.13 -25.43 -22.14
C PHE A 15 -16.51 -24.82 -21.87
N ARG A 16 -17.60 -25.57 -22.07
CA ARG A 16 -18.94 -25.11 -21.71
C ARG A 16 -19.10 -25.00 -20.18
N GLN A 17 -18.69 -26.03 -19.45
CA GLN A 17 -18.72 -26.02 -17.98
C GLN A 17 -17.77 -24.97 -17.39
N PHE A 18 -16.57 -24.85 -17.96
CA PHE A 18 -15.61 -23.82 -17.57
C PHE A 18 -16.16 -22.42 -17.81
N ARG A 19 -16.83 -22.17 -18.95
CA ARG A 19 -17.47 -20.87 -19.21
C ARG A 19 -18.57 -20.56 -18.20
N GLU A 20 -19.46 -21.51 -17.92
CA GLU A 20 -20.53 -21.32 -16.92
C GLU A 20 -19.95 -20.99 -15.54
N TRP A 21 -18.83 -21.62 -15.18
CA TRP A 21 -18.10 -21.29 -13.96
C TRP A 21 -17.44 -19.90 -14.00
N VAL A 22 -16.76 -19.54 -15.10
CA VAL A 22 -16.18 -18.18 -15.28
C VAL A 22 -17.26 -17.11 -15.25
N GLU A 23 -18.44 -17.34 -15.83
CA GLU A 23 -19.59 -16.43 -15.74
C GLU A 23 -20.05 -16.24 -14.29
N GLY A 24 -19.98 -17.30 -13.47
CA GLY A 24 -20.17 -17.21 -12.02
C GLY A 24 -19.11 -16.38 -11.30
N VAL A 25 -17.83 -16.53 -11.68
CA VAL A 25 -16.72 -15.71 -11.14
C VAL A 25 -16.88 -14.24 -11.54
N VAL A 26 -17.29 -13.95 -12.78
CA VAL A 26 -17.53 -12.57 -13.24
C VAL A 26 -18.67 -11.93 -12.45
N GLY A 27 -19.80 -12.62 -12.26
CA GLY A 27 -20.90 -12.10 -11.44
C GLY A 27 -20.50 -11.85 -9.99
N PHE A 28 -19.64 -12.71 -9.43
CA PHE A 28 -19.04 -12.51 -8.11
C PHE A 28 -18.16 -11.25 -8.07
N LEU A 29 -17.28 -11.08 -9.06
CA LEU A 29 -16.40 -9.92 -9.16
C LEU A 29 -17.18 -8.62 -9.31
N ASP A 30 -18.25 -8.59 -10.12
CA ASP A 30 -19.11 -7.41 -10.28
C ASP A 30 -19.74 -6.95 -8.94
N GLU A 31 -20.02 -7.89 -8.04
CA GLU A 31 -20.54 -7.58 -6.69
C GLU A 31 -19.45 -7.11 -5.73
N LYS A 32 -18.24 -7.70 -5.80
CA LYS A 32 -17.16 -7.45 -4.83
C LYS A 32 -16.22 -6.32 -5.21
N TYR A 33 -16.04 -6.02 -6.48
CA TYR A 33 -15.21 -4.90 -6.94
C TYR A 33 -15.61 -3.56 -6.29
N PRO A 34 -16.91 -3.19 -6.23
CA PRO A 34 -17.32 -1.95 -5.57
C PRO A 34 -17.04 -1.93 -4.05
N LEU A 35 -16.99 -3.08 -3.40
CA LEU A 35 -16.63 -3.18 -1.97
C LEU A 35 -15.13 -2.99 -1.78
N LEU A 36 -14.33 -3.59 -2.67
CA LEU A 36 -12.88 -3.42 -2.69
C LEU A 36 -12.49 -1.96 -2.97
N GLU A 37 -13.13 -1.30 -3.94
CA GLU A 37 -12.87 0.11 -4.25
C GLU A 37 -13.13 1.04 -3.05
N LYS A 38 -14.18 0.78 -2.27
CA LYS A 38 -14.46 1.55 -1.04
C LYS A 38 -13.37 1.35 0.00
N LEU A 39 -12.94 0.11 0.26
CA LEU A 39 -11.85 -0.16 1.19
C LEU A 39 -10.53 0.48 0.72
N GLU A 40 -10.31 0.47 -0.60
CA GLU A 40 -9.15 1.11 -1.20
C GLU A 40 -9.14 2.64 -1.04
N GLU A 41 -10.30 3.29 -1.13
CA GLU A 41 -10.51 4.72 -0.87
C GLU A 41 -10.34 5.05 0.62
N GLU A 42 -10.93 4.23 1.50
CA GLU A 42 -10.77 4.36 2.95
C GLU A 42 -9.29 4.26 3.35
N HIS A 43 -8.57 3.27 2.82
CA HIS A 43 -7.13 3.14 3.07
C HIS A 43 -6.34 4.38 2.63
N ALA A 44 -6.61 4.89 1.42
CA ALA A 44 -5.96 6.10 0.92
C ALA A 44 -6.28 7.33 1.79
N SER A 45 -7.52 7.45 2.28
CA SER A 45 -7.92 8.56 3.16
C SER A 45 -7.21 8.55 4.50
N LEU A 46 -7.00 7.35 5.10
CA LEU A 46 -6.27 7.20 6.36
C LEU A 46 -4.79 7.58 6.21
N LEU A 47 -4.18 7.19 5.08
CA LEU A 47 -2.80 7.55 4.76
C LEU A 47 -2.65 9.06 4.56
N GLN A 48 -3.60 9.67 3.85
CA GLN A 48 -3.62 11.11 3.63
C GLN A 48 -3.81 11.89 4.93
N GLU A 49 -4.71 11.45 5.82
CA GLU A 49 -4.91 12.06 7.14
C GLU A 49 -3.61 12.03 7.97
N ARG A 50 -2.94 10.87 8.00
CA ARG A 50 -1.62 10.75 8.66
C ARG A 50 -0.60 11.71 8.06
N PHE A 51 -0.51 11.76 6.74
CA PHE A 51 0.43 12.64 6.03
C PHE A 51 0.17 14.11 6.34
N ASP A 52 -1.09 14.56 6.29
CA ASP A 52 -1.46 15.94 6.56
C ASP A 52 -1.17 16.35 8.02
N MET A 53 -1.41 15.45 8.99
CA MET A 53 -1.05 15.67 10.39
C MET A 53 0.45 15.87 10.57
N ILE A 54 1.27 15.01 9.97
CA ILE A 54 2.73 15.09 10.03
C ILE A 54 3.22 16.38 9.34
N ARG A 55 2.66 16.71 8.18
CA ARG A 55 3.00 17.90 7.42
C ARG A 55 2.71 19.19 8.18
N GLU A 56 1.53 19.32 8.80
CA GLU A 56 1.19 20.51 9.58
C GLU A 56 2.05 20.62 10.85
N ARG A 57 2.41 19.50 11.50
CA ARG A 57 3.38 19.50 12.60
C ARG A 57 4.73 20.07 12.16
N ARG A 58 5.31 19.55 11.08
CA ARG A 58 6.59 20.03 10.54
C ARG A 58 6.56 21.51 10.20
N LYS A 59 5.50 21.95 9.53
CA LYS A 59 5.32 23.36 9.19
C LYS A 59 5.22 24.26 10.43
N ALA A 60 4.57 23.79 11.49
CA ALA A 60 4.49 24.53 12.75
C ALA A 60 5.86 24.62 13.45
N GLU A 61 6.66 23.56 13.38
CA GLU A 61 8.04 23.51 13.90
C GLU A 61 8.99 24.40 13.08
N ASP A 62 8.93 24.32 11.75
CA ASP A 62 9.68 25.20 10.85
C ASP A 62 9.34 26.68 11.11
N GLU A 63 8.05 27.01 11.28
CA GLU A 63 7.62 28.37 11.59
C GLU A 63 8.18 28.83 12.94
N ASP A 64 8.21 27.95 13.93
CA ASP A 64 8.79 28.23 15.25
C ASP A 64 10.29 28.45 15.18
N ASP A 65 11.03 27.61 14.46
CA ASP A 65 12.47 27.73 14.28
C ASP A 65 12.83 29.00 13.52
N LEU A 66 12.06 29.37 12.49
CA LEU A 66 12.20 30.65 11.80
C LEU A 66 11.91 31.83 12.73
N CYS A 67 10.86 31.74 13.56
CA CYS A 67 10.53 32.76 14.55
C CYS A 67 11.67 32.95 15.57
N ILE A 68 12.26 31.86 16.06
CA ILE A 68 13.39 31.89 16.99
C ILE A 68 14.63 32.47 16.33
N PHE A 69 14.95 32.00 15.12
CA PHE A 69 16.12 32.45 14.38
C PHE A 69 16.03 33.94 14.03
N MET A 70 14.87 34.39 13.57
CA MET A 70 14.63 35.79 13.21
C MET A 70 14.36 36.68 14.44
N GLY A 71 14.11 36.09 15.61
CA GLY A 71 13.70 36.83 16.81
C GLY A 71 12.34 37.52 16.64
N VAL A 72 11.43 36.92 15.87
CA VAL A 72 10.08 37.42 15.59
C VAL A 72 9.06 36.44 16.19
N THR A 73 7.96 36.94 16.76
CA THR A 73 6.87 36.08 17.25
C THR A 73 5.96 35.63 16.11
N ARG A 74 5.42 34.42 16.19
CA ARG A 74 4.39 33.95 15.26
C ARG A 74 3.28 34.99 15.10
N PRO A 75 2.75 35.24 13.89
CA PRO A 75 1.68 36.21 13.67
C PRO A 75 0.45 35.97 14.58
N GLN A 76 0.07 34.71 14.79
CA GLN A 76 -1.04 34.32 15.66
C GLN A 76 -0.77 34.58 17.15
N GLU A 77 0.48 34.43 17.57
CA GLU A 77 0.90 34.73 18.94
C GLU A 77 1.09 36.23 19.14
N ALA A 78 1.54 36.97 18.12
CA ALA A 78 1.71 38.41 18.12
C ALA A 78 0.37 39.14 18.30
N GLU A 79 -0.71 38.66 17.67
CA GLU A 79 -2.08 39.16 17.91
C GLU A 79 -2.52 38.93 19.36
N LYS A 80 -2.28 37.74 19.92
CA LYS A 80 -2.57 37.42 21.33
C LYS A 80 -1.71 38.27 22.29
N LEU A 81 -0.45 38.53 21.96
CA LEU A 81 0.49 39.35 22.75
C LEU A 81 0.09 40.82 22.78
N MET A 82 -0.31 41.38 21.63
CA MET A 82 -0.84 42.74 21.54
C MET A 82 -2.09 42.92 22.40
N SER A 83 -2.93 41.89 22.51
CA SER A 83 -4.10 41.91 23.39
C SER A 83 -3.77 41.67 24.88
N SER A 84 -2.67 40.99 25.20
CA SER A 84 -2.35 40.53 26.56
C SER A 84 -1.31 41.40 27.30
N GLY A 85 -0.58 42.28 26.60
CA GLY A 85 0.43 43.16 27.22
C GLY A 85 1.61 42.43 27.88
N ALA A 86 1.83 41.15 27.57
CA ALA A 86 2.89 40.34 28.15
C ALA A 86 4.25 40.68 27.54
N SER A 87 5.33 40.52 28.32
CA SER A 87 6.69 40.77 27.85
C SER A 87 7.17 39.67 26.89
N PHE A 88 7.44 40.07 25.65
CA PHE A 88 7.97 39.28 24.52
C PHE A 88 9.01 38.22 24.92
N GLN A 89 9.95 38.58 25.79
CA GLN A 89 11.08 37.74 26.19
C GLN A 89 10.69 36.56 27.09
N LYS A 90 9.58 36.66 27.83
CA LYS A 90 9.10 35.61 28.76
C LYS A 90 8.34 34.51 28.02
N GLN A 91 7.60 34.84 26.97
CA GLN A 91 6.89 33.85 26.15
C GLN A 91 7.85 33.03 25.28
N LEU A 92 8.91 33.64 24.77
CA LEU A 92 9.93 32.96 23.96
C LEU A 92 10.66 31.87 24.76
N LEU A 93 10.92 32.13 26.06
CA LEU A 93 11.49 31.14 26.99
C LEU A 93 10.50 30.01 27.32
N LEU A 94 9.22 30.33 27.57
CA LEU A 94 8.20 29.30 27.85
C LEU A 94 7.96 28.38 26.66
N SER A 95 8.03 28.90 25.44
CA SER A 95 7.92 28.11 24.20
C SER A 95 9.16 27.23 23.96
N ALA A 96 10.33 27.66 24.43
CA ALA A 96 11.54 26.82 24.43
C ALA A 96 11.49 25.70 25.48
N GLU A 97 10.94 25.96 26.67
CA GLU A 97 10.77 24.96 27.74
C GLU A 97 9.73 23.88 27.39
N GLY A 98 8.68 24.24 26.65
CA GLY A 98 7.70 23.28 26.12
C GLY A 98 8.33 22.23 25.19
N ARG A 99 9.28 22.65 24.34
CA ARG A 99 10.01 21.77 23.40
C ARG A 99 10.93 20.76 24.09
N VAL A 100 11.68 21.21 25.09
CA VAL A 100 12.52 20.32 25.91
C VAL A 100 11.65 19.27 26.60
N SER A 101 10.44 19.64 27.01
CA SER A 101 9.52 18.71 27.67
C SER A 101 8.93 17.67 26.72
N HIS A 102 8.64 18.02 25.46
CA HIS A 102 8.17 17.06 24.43
C HIS A 102 9.32 16.13 23.99
N ALA A 103 10.49 16.69 23.69
CA ALA A 103 11.67 15.90 23.32
C ALA A 103 12.10 14.89 24.41
N ILE A 104 12.00 15.27 25.69
CA ILE A 104 12.32 14.37 26.82
C ILE A 104 11.22 13.31 27.05
N SER A 105 9.96 13.63 26.71
CA SER A 105 8.84 12.69 26.88
C SER A 105 8.84 11.61 25.79
N ASP A 106 9.18 11.95 24.56
CA ASP A 106 9.21 11.00 23.44
C ASP A 106 10.43 10.07 23.54
N GLN A 107 11.59 10.55 24.00
CA GLN A 107 12.77 9.72 24.29
C GLN A 107 12.54 8.61 25.34
N LYS A 108 11.50 8.72 26.16
CA LYS A 108 11.18 7.68 27.18
C LYS A 108 10.32 6.56 26.65
N THR A 109 9.66 6.74 25.50
CA THR A 109 8.64 5.81 24.99
C THR A 109 9.20 4.88 23.92
N GLU A 110 10.27 5.27 23.22
CA GLU A 110 10.90 4.50 22.13
C GLU A 110 12.27 3.98 22.55
N LYS A 111 12.30 2.85 23.26
CA LYS A 111 13.55 2.16 23.62
C LYS A 111 13.65 0.74 23.07
N ASP A 112 12.87 0.47 22.02
CA ASP A 112 12.95 -0.77 21.24
C ASP A 112 13.08 -0.35 19.76
N PHE A 113 14.04 -0.97 19.09
CA PHE A 113 14.57 -0.72 17.73
C PHE A 113 15.82 0.17 17.66
N ASP A 114 16.75 -0.32 16.84
CA ASP A 114 18.18 0.01 16.70
C ASP A 114 18.38 1.36 16.00
N ASP A 115 17.70 2.41 16.50
CA ASP A 115 17.73 3.73 15.89
C ASP A 115 19.04 4.44 16.27
N GLU A 116 19.94 4.59 15.29
CA GLU A 116 21.14 5.41 15.40
C GLU A 116 20.76 6.80 15.95
N GLU A 117 21.31 7.15 17.12
CA GLU A 117 21.09 8.43 17.80
C GLU A 117 21.32 9.61 16.85
N GLY A 118 20.23 10.20 16.35
CA GLY A 118 20.28 11.36 15.45
C GLY A 118 19.30 11.32 14.29
N TYR A 119 18.64 10.19 14.04
CA TYR A 119 17.69 10.03 12.93
C TYR A 119 16.31 9.59 13.44
N SER A 120 15.26 10.18 12.90
CA SER A 120 13.83 9.92 13.19
C SER A 120 13.28 10.47 14.50
N THR A 121 12.94 11.77 14.52
CA THR A 121 11.91 12.32 15.45
C THR A 121 10.66 12.77 14.70
N ASP A 122 10.65 12.65 13.36
CA ASP A 122 9.66 13.35 12.54
C ASP A 122 8.45 12.52 12.07
N LEU A 123 8.41 11.25 12.44
CA LEU A 123 7.39 10.29 12.04
C LEU A 123 6.34 10.00 13.12
N SER A 124 6.59 10.44 14.35
CA SER A 124 5.72 10.17 15.49
C SER A 124 4.48 11.05 15.42
N LEU A 125 3.32 10.40 15.30
CA LEU A 125 2.05 11.04 15.60
C LEU A 125 1.92 11.16 17.13
N PRO A 126 1.07 12.08 17.63
CA PRO A 126 0.69 12.10 19.03
C PRO A 126 0.22 10.71 19.48
N PRO A 127 0.52 10.26 20.71
CA PRO A 127 0.23 8.89 21.15
C PRO A 127 -1.26 8.52 21.06
N SER A 128 -2.16 9.51 21.19
CA SER A 128 -3.60 9.36 20.93
C SER A 128 -3.88 8.95 19.48
N ASP A 129 -3.28 9.66 18.54
CA ASP A 129 -3.55 9.52 17.10
C ASP A 129 -2.88 8.26 16.54
N VAL A 130 -1.72 7.86 17.07
CA VAL A 130 -1.09 6.55 16.78
C VAL A 130 -2.04 5.40 17.11
N SER A 131 -2.69 5.45 18.27
CA SER A 131 -3.60 4.38 18.70
C SER A 131 -4.85 4.32 17.82
N SER A 132 -5.43 5.48 17.50
CA SER A 132 -6.58 5.61 16.61
C SER A 132 -6.26 5.12 15.19
N TYR A 133 -5.11 5.51 14.64
CA TYR A 133 -4.64 5.08 13.33
C TYR A 133 -4.42 3.56 13.28
N ARG A 134 -3.75 2.98 14.29
CA ARG A 134 -3.55 1.52 14.35
C ARG A 134 -4.87 0.76 14.45
N SER A 135 -5.83 1.25 15.22
CA SER A 135 -7.17 0.67 15.28
C SER A 135 -7.90 0.78 13.95
N ALA A 136 -7.80 1.91 13.26
CA ALA A 136 -8.40 2.11 11.94
C ALA A 136 -7.82 1.14 10.89
N ILE A 137 -6.49 1.01 10.82
CA ILE A 137 -5.82 0.04 9.92
C ILE A 137 -6.18 -1.41 10.29
N SER A 138 -6.26 -1.74 11.58
CA SER A 138 -6.67 -3.08 12.01
C SER A 138 -8.12 -3.38 11.60
N SER A 139 -9.02 -2.41 11.75
CA SER A 139 -10.41 -2.55 11.32
C SER A 139 -10.55 -2.68 9.80
N LEU A 140 -9.71 -1.96 9.03
CA LEU A 140 -9.64 -2.08 7.57
C LEU A 140 -9.20 -3.49 7.15
N ALA A 141 -8.19 -4.05 7.81
CA ALA A 141 -7.73 -5.43 7.57
C ALA A 141 -8.81 -6.47 7.91
N GLU A 142 -9.53 -6.28 9.01
CA GLU A 142 -10.68 -7.12 9.35
C GLU A 142 -11.80 -7.02 8.31
N CYS A 143 -12.11 -5.81 7.84
CA CYS A 143 -13.09 -5.59 6.78
C CYS A 143 -12.65 -6.24 5.47
N ALA A 144 -11.38 -6.13 5.08
CA ALA A 144 -10.83 -6.81 3.91
C ALA A 144 -10.98 -8.33 4.01
N GLY A 145 -10.69 -8.93 5.18
CA GLY A 145 -10.92 -10.35 5.45
C GLY A 145 -12.40 -10.75 5.42
N GLN A 146 -13.31 -9.83 5.76
CA GLN A 146 -14.75 -10.05 5.70
C GLN A 146 -15.34 -9.99 4.28
N VAL A 147 -14.67 -9.33 3.32
CA VAL A 147 -15.13 -9.24 1.92
C VAL A 147 -15.40 -10.61 1.31
N LEU A 148 -14.61 -11.63 1.70
CA LEU A 148 -14.71 -13.00 1.22
C LEU A 148 -15.47 -13.96 2.16
N SER A 149 -15.98 -13.46 3.30
CA SER A 149 -16.58 -14.31 4.35
C SER A 149 -17.94 -14.90 3.97
N ASP A 150 -18.66 -14.27 3.05
CA ASP A 150 -19.95 -14.71 2.52
C ASP A 150 -19.80 -15.73 1.38
N VAL A 151 -18.59 -15.88 0.83
CA VAL A 151 -18.28 -16.80 -0.26
C VAL A 151 -18.14 -18.22 0.29
N LYS A 152 -19.23 -18.98 0.20
CA LYS A 152 -19.27 -20.40 0.59
C LYS A 152 -18.64 -21.33 -0.45
N ALA A 153 -18.48 -20.87 -1.69
CA ALA A 153 -17.86 -21.64 -2.75
C ALA A 153 -16.34 -21.58 -2.59
N GLU A 154 -15.76 -22.66 -2.05
CA GLU A 154 -14.32 -22.79 -1.89
C GLU A 154 -13.55 -22.64 -3.20
N GLU A 155 -14.16 -23.05 -4.32
CA GLU A 155 -13.62 -22.94 -5.69
C GLU A 155 -13.48 -21.50 -6.20
N ILE A 156 -14.23 -20.55 -5.62
CA ILE A 156 -14.17 -19.12 -5.95
C ILE A 156 -13.28 -18.38 -4.94
N ARG A 157 -13.22 -18.87 -3.70
CA ARG A 157 -12.42 -18.29 -2.62
C ARG A 157 -10.92 -18.49 -2.82
N ASP A 158 -10.52 -19.72 -3.14
CA ASP A 158 -9.11 -20.06 -3.33
C ASP A 158 -8.84 -20.30 -4.81
N PRO A 159 -7.99 -19.47 -5.43
CA PRO A 159 -7.80 -19.52 -6.86
C PRO A 159 -6.80 -20.62 -7.28
N ASP A 160 -6.26 -21.38 -6.33
CA ASP A 160 -5.43 -22.58 -6.55
C ASP A 160 -6.24 -23.89 -6.65
N LYS A 161 -7.58 -23.83 -6.52
CA LYS A 161 -8.45 -25.02 -6.56
C LYS A 161 -8.79 -25.47 -7.98
N GLU A 162 -9.47 -26.61 -8.03
CA GLU A 162 -9.51 -27.60 -9.14
C GLU A 162 -9.64 -27.05 -10.56
N TRP A 163 -10.43 -26.00 -10.80
CA TRP A 163 -10.65 -25.46 -12.16
C TRP A 163 -9.45 -24.68 -12.73
N TRP A 164 -8.80 -23.85 -11.91
CA TRP A 164 -7.64 -23.06 -12.36
C TRP A 164 -6.43 -23.96 -12.59
N THR A 165 -6.19 -24.90 -11.67
CA THR A 165 -5.10 -25.89 -11.77
C THR A 165 -5.34 -26.86 -12.93
N ALA A 166 -6.57 -27.36 -13.12
CA ALA A 166 -6.89 -28.19 -14.28
C ALA A 166 -6.76 -27.41 -15.60
N TRP A 167 -7.13 -26.13 -15.64
CA TRP A 167 -6.94 -25.30 -16.84
C TRP A 167 -5.45 -25.07 -17.12
N ARG A 168 -4.65 -24.83 -16.08
CA ARG A 168 -3.19 -24.69 -16.13
C ARG A 168 -2.53 -25.95 -16.67
N GLU A 169 -2.78 -27.10 -16.05
CA GLU A 169 -2.14 -28.36 -16.42
C GLU A 169 -2.56 -28.87 -17.82
N GLN A 170 -3.84 -28.70 -18.19
CA GLN A 170 -4.37 -29.29 -19.43
C GLN A 170 -4.22 -28.38 -20.66
N TYR A 171 -4.08 -27.06 -20.49
CA TYR A 171 -4.09 -26.10 -21.60
C TYR A 171 -3.02 -24.98 -21.52
N ALA A 172 -1.97 -25.15 -20.70
CA ALA A 172 -0.83 -24.24 -20.52
C ALA A 172 -0.34 -23.59 -21.83
N GLU A 173 0.09 -24.39 -22.80
CA GLU A 173 0.83 -23.89 -23.98
C GLU A 173 -0.04 -23.27 -25.08
N SER A 174 -1.35 -23.54 -25.11
CA SER A 174 -2.19 -23.21 -26.29
C SER A 174 -3.22 -22.11 -26.07
N HIS A 175 -3.75 -21.96 -24.86
CA HIS A 175 -4.84 -21.03 -24.58
C HIS A 175 -4.72 -20.34 -23.23
N TYR A 176 -4.01 -20.94 -22.27
CA TYR A 176 -3.81 -20.37 -20.95
C TYR A 176 -2.99 -19.08 -21.03
N VAL A 177 -1.77 -19.10 -21.58
CA VAL A 177 -0.90 -17.90 -21.67
C VAL A 177 -1.58 -16.73 -22.40
N GLY A 178 -2.34 -17.01 -23.47
CA GLY A 178 -3.03 -15.98 -24.26
C GLY A 178 -4.34 -15.44 -23.65
N ALA A 179 -4.99 -16.19 -22.75
CA ALA A 179 -6.24 -15.78 -22.10
C ALA A 179 -6.05 -15.34 -20.64
N TRP A 180 -4.96 -15.77 -19.98
CA TRP A 180 -4.62 -15.39 -18.60
C TRP A 180 -4.31 -13.91 -18.45
N GLY A 181 -3.56 -13.33 -19.37
CA GLY A 181 -3.26 -11.89 -19.35
C GLY A 181 -4.49 -10.99 -19.53
N GLY A 182 -5.63 -11.54 -19.93
CA GLY A 182 -6.91 -10.82 -20.05
C GLY A 182 -7.88 -11.03 -18.88
N LEU A 183 -7.54 -11.90 -17.92
CA LEU A 183 -8.39 -12.15 -16.76
C LEU A 183 -8.06 -11.14 -15.66
N SER A 184 -8.83 -10.05 -15.65
CA SER A 184 -8.97 -9.11 -14.52
C SER A 184 -9.41 -9.77 -13.20
N VAL A 185 -9.61 -11.08 -13.21
CA VAL A 185 -9.89 -11.90 -12.04
C VAL A 185 -8.73 -11.72 -11.05
N TRP A 186 -7.50 -12.12 -11.39
CA TRP A 186 -6.35 -12.10 -10.47
C TRP A 186 -5.99 -10.72 -9.92
N GLU A 187 -6.29 -9.66 -10.66
CA GLU A 187 -6.16 -8.28 -10.20
C GLU A 187 -6.94 -8.04 -8.90
N PHE A 188 -8.14 -8.60 -8.75
CA PHE A 188 -8.94 -8.44 -7.54
C PHE A 188 -8.21 -8.97 -6.29
N TRP A 189 -7.64 -10.17 -6.35
CA TRP A 189 -6.94 -10.79 -5.22
C TRP A 189 -5.65 -10.03 -4.90
N VAL A 190 -4.86 -9.68 -5.91
CA VAL A 190 -3.64 -8.87 -5.70
C VAL A 190 -3.98 -7.54 -5.05
N ARG A 191 -5.05 -6.87 -5.51
CA ARG A 191 -5.50 -5.60 -4.94
C ARG A 191 -6.02 -5.77 -3.51
N LEU A 192 -6.76 -6.83 -3.23
CA LEU A 192 -7.25 -7.14 -1.87
C LEU A 192 -6.09 -7.35 -0.90
N GLU A 193 -5.02 -8.04 -1.32
CA GLU A 193 -3.80 -8.21 -0.51
C GLU A 193 -3.05 -6.89 -0.27
N ILE A 194 -3.07 -5.97 -1.24
CA ILE A 194 -2.46 -4.65 -1.10
C ILE A 194 -3.27 -3.72 -0.18
N VAL A 195 -4.57 -3.98 0.04
CA VAL A 195 -5.38 -3.21 0.99
C VAL A 195 -4.90 -3.48 2.42
N GLY A 196 -4.47 -2.42 3.10
CA GLY A 196 -3.86 -2.52 4.43
C GLY A 196 -2.34 -2.71 4.41
N TRP A 197 -1.70 -2.64 3.24
CA TRP A 197 -0.25 -2.64 3.16
C TRP A 197 0.32 -1.38 3.82
N ASP A 198 1.08 -1.58 4.89
CA ASP A 198 1.86 -0.53 5.54
C ASP A 198 3.26 -0.47 4.92
N PHE A 199 3.54 0.63 4.22
CA PHE A 199 4.79 0.87 3.51
C PHE A 199 6.01 0.81 4.45
N ALA A 200 5.82 1.19 5.72
CA ALA A 200 6.88 1.20 6.72
C ALA A 200 7.21 -0.20 7.29
N ARG A 201 6.25 -1.15 7.25
CA ARG A 201 6.42 -2.47 7.90
C ARG A 201 6.97 -3.56 6.99
N GLY A 202 6.95 -3.36 5.66
CA GLY A 202 7.50 -4.31 4.68
C GLY A 202 6.74 -5.64 4.64
N SER A 203 6.28 -6.05 3.45
CA SER A 203 5.62 -7.36 3.27
C SER A 203 6.66 -8.45 2.99
N TYR A 204 7.57 -8.72 3.93
CA TYR A 204 8.58 -9.78 3.80
C TYR A 204 8.06 -11.20 4.08
N ASN A 205 6.85 -11.53 3.65
CA ASN A 205 6.30 -12.87 3.88
C ASN A 205 6.33 -13.79 2.65
N TYR A 206 6.74 -13.29 1.46
CA TYR A 206 6.60 -14.05 0.21
C TYR A 206 7.82 -14.10 -0.71
N SER A 207 9.03 -13.73 -0.27
CA SER A 207 10.25 -14.07 -1.03
C SER A 207 10.74 -15.46 -0.63
N PRO A 208 10.74 -16.47 -1.53
CA PRO A 208 11.40 -17.73 -1.26
C PRO A 208 12.91 -17.48 -1.05
N PRO A 209 13.55 -18.08 -0.04
CA PRO A 209 14.97 -17.85 0.26
C PRO A 209 15.93 -18.37 -0.83
N ASN A 210 15.42 -19.05 -1.85
CA ASN A 210 16.19 -19.57 -2.97
C ASN A 210 15.62 -18.97 -4.26
N GLY A 211 16.46 -18.28 -5.03
CA GLY A 211 16.16 -17.81 -6.38
C GLY A 211 16.02 -18.97 -7.37
N ASP A 212 15.06 -19.85 -7.12
CA ASP A 212 14.63 -20.84 -8.09
C ASP A 212 14.13 -20.09 -9.33
N GLU A 213 14.53 -20.57 -10.51
CA GLU A 213 14.12 -20.03 -11.80
C GLU A 213 12.62 -19.71 -11.78
N LEU A 214 12.28 -18.46 -12.10
CA LEU A 214 10.91 -18.04 -12.37
C LEU A 214 10.27 -19.15 -13.21
N GLY A 215 9.24 -19.80 -12.66
CA GLY A 215 8.53 -20.85 -13.36
C GLY A 215 8.02 -20.34 -14.71
N PRO A 216 7.31 -21.18 -15.49
CA PRO A 216 6.65 -20.73 -16.74
C PRO A 216 5.70 -19.52 -16.57
N ASP A 217 5.47 -19.08 -15.33
CA ASP A 217 4.73 -17.90 -14.90
C ASP A 217 5.55 -16.58 -14.86
N GLY A 218 6.85 -16.58 -15.18
CA GLY A 218 7.71 -15.38 -15.08
C GLY A 218 7.21 -14.15 -15.85
N ASP A 219 6.60 -14.37 -17.03
CA ASP A 219 5.99 -13.31 -17.84
C ASP A 219 4.63 -12.83 -17.25
N LEU A 220 3.95 -13.69 -16.49
CA LEU A 220 2.66 -13.40 -15.86
C LEU A 220 2.82 -12.51 -14.63
N VAL A 221 3.85 -12.78 -13.82
CA VAL A 221 4.17 -11.96 -12.64
C VAL A 221 4.52 -10.53 -13.08
N GLY A 222 5.33 -10.37 -14.13
CA GLY A 222 5.65 -9.06 -14.71
C GLY A 222 4.41 -8.32 -15.24
N SER A 223 3.48 -9.03 -15.89
CA SER A 223 2.20 -8.45 -16.34
C SER A 223 1.34 -8.00 -15.16
N MET A 224 1.20 -8.82 -14.11
CA MET A 224 0.40 -8.49 -12.92
C MET A 224 0.97 -7.31 -12.14
N ILE A 225 2.29 -7.29 -11.96
CA ILE A 225 2.99 -6.15 -11.34
C ILE A 225 2.72 -4.88 -12.15
N SER A 226 2.77 -4.98 -13.47
CA SER A 226 2.51 -3.87 -14.37
C SER A 226 1.05 -3.41 -14.37
N THR A 227 0.06 -4.29 -14.29
CA THR A 227 -1.37 -3.93 -14.43
C THR A 227 -2.06 -3.59 -13.11
N ALA A 228 -1.73 -4.29 -12.03
CA ALA A 228 -2.41 -4.16 -10.73
C ALA A 228 -1.53 -3.48 -9.67
N THR A 229 -0.29 -3.96 -9.51
CA THR A 229 0.57 -3.56 -8.39
C THR A 229 1.13 -2.15 -8.56
N ILE A 230 1.75 -1.84 -9.71
CA ILE A 230 2.34 -0.51 -9.97
C ILE A 230 1.30 0.61 -9.85
N PRO A 231 0.14 0.55 -10.53
CA PRO A 231 -0.87 1.61 -10.41
C PRO A 231 -1.36 1.80 -8.97
N ARG A 232 -1.44 0.72 -8.19
CA ARG A 232 -1.86 0.78 -6.79
C ARG A 232 -0.79 1.42 -5.92
N ILE A 233 0.49 1.04 -6.08
CA ILE A 233 1.60 1.68 -5.36
C ILE A 233 1.65 3.17 -5.67
N CYS A 234 1.49 3.57 -6.95
CA CYS A 234 1.45 4.99 -7.33
C CYS A 234 0.35 5.73 -6.57
N LYS A 235 -0.87 5.17 -6.49
CA LYS A 235 -1.98 5.75 -5.71
C LYS A 235 -1.68 5.85 -4.22
N LEU A 236 -0.99 4.87 -3.64
CA LEU A 236 -0.63 4.90 -2.22
C LEU A 236 0.42 5.99 -1.95
N VAL A 237 1.44 6.08 -2.80
CA VAL A 237 2.48 7.13 -2.73
C VAL A 237 1.84 8.52 -2.88
N GLU A 238 0.99 8.72 -3.88
CA GLU A 238 0.22 9.97 -4.07
C GLU A 238 -0.72 10.26 -2.88
N GLY A 239 -1.22 9.21 -2.22
CA GLY A 239 -2.08 9.28 -1.03
C GLY A 239 -1.34 9.54 0.28
N GLY A 240 -0.04 9.83 0.26
CA GLY A 240 0.73 10.15 1.46
C GLY A 240 1.30 8.94 2.20
N ALA A 241 1.37 7.76 1.56
CA ALA A 241 2.07 6.60 2.12
C ALA A 241 3.59 6.78 2.18
N PHE A 242 4.13 7.65 1.32
CA PHE A 242 5.57 7.94 1.25
C PHE A 242 5.88 9.31 1.84
N ASP A 243 6.98 9.36 2.58
CA ASP A 243 7.51 10.58 3.17
C ASP A 243 8.99 10.76 2.82
N ALA A 244 9.31 11.81 2.05
CA ALA A 244 10.68 12.07 1.60
C ALA A 244 11.65 12.48 2.72
N TYR A 245 11.12 12.90 3.88
CA TYR A 245 11.93 13.25 5.05
C TYR A 245 12.19 12.05 5.96
N SER A 246 11.59 10.90 5.64
CA SER A 246 11.72 9.65 6.37
C SER A 246 12.76 8.76 5.69
N ASP A 247 13.88 8.53 6.35
CA ASP A 247 14.93 7.64 5.84
C ASP A 247 14.45 6.18 5.77
N VAL A 248 13.54 5.76 6.66
CA VAL A 248 12.91 4.44 6.59
C VAL A 248 12.08 4.34 5.31
N ASP A 249 11.19 5.29 5.04
CA ASP A 249 10.33 5.23 3.86
C ASP A 249 11.15 5.39 2.57
N VAL A 250 12.21 6.21 2.57
CA VAL A 250 13.14 6.34 1.43
C VAL A 250 13.86 5.03 1.13
N ARG A 251 14.44 4.35 2.14
CA ARG A 251 15.08 3.05 1.94
C ARG A 251 14.09 2.01 1.43
N ARG A 252 12.87 2.01 1.95
CA ARG A 252 11.81 1.07 1.52
C ARG A 252 11.35 1.32 0.10
N VAL A 253 11.21 2.58 -0.33
CA VAL A 253 10.89 2.90 -1.73
C VAL A 253 12.00 2.40 -2.65
N ILE A 254 13.26 2.52 -2.25
CA ILE A 254 14.40 2.03 -3.02
C ILE A 254 14.33 0.50 -3.13
N ASP A 255 14.19 -0.21 -2.01
CA ASP A 255 14.06 -1.68 -2.00
C ASP A 255 12.92 -2.15 -2.92
N LEU A 256 11.76 -1.50 -2.82
CA LEU A 256 10.58 -1.81 -3.63
C LEU A 256 10.80 -1.50 -5.12
N ALA A 257 11.47 -0.39 -5.44
CA ALA A 257 11.78 -0.03 -6.81
C ALA A 257 12.75 -1.04 -7.43
N GLU A 258 13.75 -1.52 -6.69
CA GLU A 258 14.68 -2.57 -7.13
C GLU A 258 13.95 -3.89 -7.38
N GLU A 259 13.02 -4.28 -6.51
CA GLU A 259 12.22 -5.50 -6.67
C GLU A 259 11.29 -5.42 -7.89
N VAL A 260 10.64 -4.27 -8.10
CA VAL A 260 9.78 -4.03 -9.26
C VAL A 260 10.62 -4.00 -10.55
N GLU A 261 11.82 -3.40 -10.52
CA GLU A 261 12.74 -3.41 -11.66
C GLU A 261 13.22 -4.83 -12.00
N ALA A 262 13.52 -5.65 -10.98
CA ALA A 262 13.93 -7.04 -11.17
C ALA A 262 12.79 -7.91 -11.75
N SER A 263 11.54 -7.54 -11.49
CA SER A 263 10.36 -8.32 -11.88
C SER A 263 9.71 -7.88 -13.20
N VAL A 264 10.12 -6.74 -13.77
CA VAL A 264 9.54 -6.15 -14.98
C VAL A 264 10.62 -5.99 -16.06
N GLU A 265 10.24 -6.07 -17.33
CA GLU A 265 11.18 -5.86 -18.43
C GLU A 265 11.92 -4.51 -18.33
N PRO A 266 13.23 -4.46 -18.61
CA PRO A 266 14.02 -3.25 -18.50
C PRO A 266 13.50 -2.16 -19.44
N GLY A 267 13.23 -0.97 -18.90
CA GLY A 267 12.70 0.18 -19.64
C GLY A 267 11.17 0.22 -19.78
N HIS A 268 10.44 -0.59 -19.02
CA HIS A 268 8.99 -0.59 -19.05
C HIS A 268 8.39 0.78 -18.63
N PRO A 269 7.48 1.38 -19.42
CA PRO A 269 6.99 2.74 -19.19
C PRO A 269 6.25 2.90 -17.86
N LYS A 270 5.64 1.83 -17.33
CA LYS A 270 4.95 1.89 -16.03
C LYS A 270 5.92 1.96 -14.85
N PHE A 271 7.13 1.41 -14.99
CA PHE A 271 8.17 1.59 -13.99
C PHE A 271 8.61 3.05 -13.91
N LEU A 272 8.71 3.74 -15.05
CA LEU A 272 8.97 5.19 -15.07
C LEU A 272 7.84 6.00 -14.42
N VAL A 273 6.59 5.55 -14.51
CA VAL A 273 5.46 6.18 -13.81
C VAL A 273 5.62 6.04 -12.29
N LEU A 274 6.03 4.87 -11.79
CA LEU A 274 6.33 4.65 -10.38
C LEU A 274 7.44 5.59 -9.88
N LEU A 275 8.55 5.67 -10.61
CA LEU A 275 9.64 6.59 -10.27
C LEU A 275 9.18 8.05 -10.27
N LYS A 276 8.30 8.41 -11.19
CA LYS A 276 7.72 9.75 -11.24
C LYS A 276 6.79 10.03 -10.06
N SER A 277 5.99 9.07 -9.60
CA SER A 277 5.09 9.27 -8.46
C SER A 277 5.85 9.51 -7.15
N VAL A 278 7.04 8.92 -6.99
CA VAL A 278 7.91 9.12 -5.81
C VAL A 278 8.52 10.53 -5.79
N LEU A 279 8.82 11.10 -6.97
CA LEU A 279 9.45 12.42 -7.10
C LEU A 279 8.45 13.58 -7.09
N SER A 280 7.14 13.29 -7.10
CA SER A 280 6.09 14.31 -7.23
C SER A 280 5.66 14.88 -5.88
#